data_AF-A0A946XSH1-F1
#
_entry.id   AF-A0A946XSH1-F1
#
_cell.length_a   1.000
_cell.length_b   1.000
_cell.length_c   1.000
_cell.angle_alpha   90.00
_cell.angle_beta   90.00
_cell.angle_gamma   90.00
#
_symmetry.space_group_name_H-M   'P 1'
#
loop_
_entity.id
_entity.type
_entity.pdbx_description
1 polymer ?
#
loop_
_entity_poly.entity_id
_entity_poly.type
_entity_poly.pdbx_seq_one_letter_code
_entity_poly.pdbx_strand_id
1 'polypeptide(L)'
;EWAEDAGFHVLKGKGKDWAPRVYVQMFTELFQRGITRCLVGTRGLLGEGWDANKINVLIDLTSVTTSMSVNQLRGRSFRLDSDVPHKIANNWDVVCIAPEFTKGMDDYKRFKDKHKRLYGVTDDGAIEKGVGHVHASFMGMRIDDVEESMVNLNRDMLDRVGLRSQFYELWKIGKPYHPEPIKAVEIKASRKGTDRVGFPPGRMGDPAWTETTLTEVIAKAIIRSLFEAELIDASSWYELYQKLHVSERNGGYIRVFLEKADERASAILSESLAQVFGSIEDARYLIERGVDFEYQESRFQGTWIEQKLPNFLSNFIILKTMKTKRRFEVVRVHAVPKALATKKEIALIFEKHWNKLVSPGQVLYRQNSQTQVLMDKATENGLIVNDAVHEKEVFI
;
A
#
# COMPACT_ATOMS: atom_id res chain seq x y z
N GLU A 1 -28.34 22.74 38.84
CA GLU A 1 -29.40 23.27 37.96
C GLU A 1 -29.51 22.39 36.72
N TRP A 2 -30.72 22.00 36.35
CA TRP A 2 -31.03 21.30 35.11
C TRP A 2 -31.84 22.24 34.24
N ALA A 3 -31.45 22.39 32.98
CA ALA A 3 -32.12 23.24 32.01
C ALA A 3 -32.08 22.59 30.63
N GLU A 4 -33.03 22.92 29.77
CA GLU A 4 -32.93 22.65 28.34
C GLU A 4 -32.36 23.90 27.65
N ASP A 5 -31.34 23.70 26.82
CA ASP A 5 -30.72 24.77 26.02
C ASP A 5 -30.37 24.22 24.64
N ALA A 6 -30.84 24.90 23.59
CA ALA A 6 -30.66 24.52 22.18
C ALA A 6 -30.95 23.03 21.87
N GLY A 7 -31.93 22.42 22.54
CA GLY A 7 -32.30 21.00 22.36
C GLY A 7 -31.40 20.01 23.12
N PHE A 8 -30.52 20.50 23.99
CA PHE A 8 -29.68 19.69 24.88
C PHE A 8 -30.12 19.84 26.33
N HIS A 9 -30.02 18.76 27.10
CA HIS A 9 -30.14 18.81 28.55
C HIS A 9 -28.81 19.29 29.15
N VAL A 10 -28.83 20.47 29.76
CA VAL A 10 -27.68 21.08 30.41
C VAL A 10 -27.77 20.87 31.92
N LEU A 11 -26.78 20.18 32.47
CA LEU A 11 -26.62 20.00 33.91
C LEU A 11 -25.45 20.87 34.40
N LYS A 12 -25.77 21.92 35.17
CA LYS A 12 -24.78 22.77 35.85
C LYS A 12 -24.71 22.37 37.32
N GLY A 13 -23.60 21.78 37.73
CA GLY A 13 -23.32 21.47 39.13
C GLY A 13 -22.29 22.42 39.76
N LYS A 14 -22.46 22.73 41.05
CA LYS A 14 -21.56 23.54 41.86
C LYS A 14 -21.54 22.97 43.28
N GLY A 15 -20.47 23.25 44.03
CA GLY A 15 -20.31 22.81 45.43
C GLY A 15 -19.31 21.67 45.61
N LYS A 16 -19.00 21.34 46.87
CA LYS A 16 -17.96 20.35 47.23
C LYS A 16 -18.31 18.92 46.77
N ASP A 17 -19.61 18.61 46.66
CA ASP A 17 -20.09 17.30 46.23
C ASP A 17 -20.11 17.14 44.70
N TRP A 18 -20.07 18.24 43.94
CA TRP A 18 -19.94 18.22 42.48
C TRP A 18 -18.49 18.03 42.05
N ALA A 19 -17.92 16.89 42.43
CA ALA A 19 -16.54 16.51 42.18
C ALA A 19 -16.41 15.60 40.94
N PRO A 20 -15.23 15.53 40.28
CA PRO A 20 -14.98 14.65 39.13
C PRO A 20 -15.49 13.23 39.27
N ARG A 21 -15.26 12.61 40.44
CA ARG A 21 -15.74 11.25 40.73
C ARG A 21 -17.25 11.06 40.52
N VAL A 22 -18.07 12.08 40.81
CA VAL A 22 -19.53 12.00 40.76
C VAL A 22 -20.02 12.15 39.33
N TYR A 23 -19.64 13.22 38.64
CA TYR A 23 -20.16 13.47 37.30
C TYR A 23 -19.54 12.53 36.26
N VAL A 24 -18.29 12.10 36.41
CA VAL A 24 -17.68 11.09 35.53
C VAL A 24 -18.43 9.76 35.65
N GLN A 25 -18.74 9.31 36.89
CA GLN A 25 -19.52 8.09 37.09
C GLN A 25 -20.90 8.19 36.45
N MET A 26 -21.60 9.31 36.66
CA MET A 26 -22.92 9.56 36.07
C MET A 26 -22.89 9.49 34.53
N PHE A 27 -21.98 10.23 33.88
CA PHE A 27 -21.89 10.20 32.41
C PHE A 27 -21.42 8.83 31.88
N THR A 28 -20.55 8.15 32.62
CA THR A 28 -20.12 6.78 32.28
C THR A 28 -21.32 5.84 32.28
N GLU A 29 -22.16 5.89 33.30
CA GLU A 29 -23.35 5.03 33.40
C GLU A 29 -24.37 5.34 32.31
N LEU A 30 -24.64 6.62 32.01
CA LEU A 30 -25.52 7.02 30.91
C LEU A 30 -25.00 6.52 29.56
N PHE A 31 -23.68 6.58 29.34
CA PHE A 31 -23.04 6.11 28.12
C PHE A 31 -23.05 4.58 28.01
N GLN A 32 -22.74 3.88 29.11
CA GLN A 32 -22.73 2.41 29.20
C GLN A 32 -24.14 1.81 28.99
N ARG A 33 -25.19 2.50 29.46
CA ARG A 33 -26.58 2.11 29.22
C ARG A 33 -27.08 2.47 27.81
N GLY A 34 -26.29 3.20 27.02
CA GLY A 34 -26.67 3.66 25.68
C GLY A 34 -27.70 4.81 25.66
N ILE A 35 -27.96 5.44 26.82
CA ILE A 35 -28.86 6.61 26.94
C ILE A 35 -28.25 7.80 26.19
N THR A 36 -26.93 7.98 26.35
CA THR A 36 -26.15 8.94 25.58
C THR A 36 -25.19 8.21 24.65
N ARG A 37 -25.17 8.58 23.37
CA ARG A 37 -24.33 7.94 22.33
C ARG A 37 -23.08 8.72 21.97
N CYS A 38 -22.97 9.97 22.43
CA CYS A 38 -21.85 10.85 22.13
C CYS A 38 -21.46 11.59 23.42
N LEU A 39 -20.16 11.55 23.75
CA LEU A 39 -19.59 12.27 24.87
C LEU A 39 -18.48 13.17 24.33
N VAL A 40 -18.62 14.48 24.56
CA VAL A 40 -17.59 15.47 24.22
C VAL A 40 -16.94 15.93 25.52
N GLY A 41 -15.63 15.81 25.60
CA GLY A 41 -14.89 16.15 26.81
C GLY A 41 -13.43 16.45 26.53
N THR A 42 -12.77 17.07 27.49
CA THR A 42 -11.34 17.34 27.42
C THR A 42 -10.53 16.12 27.83
N ARG A 43 -9.23 16.09 27.49
CA ARG A 43 -8.32 15.04 27.97
C ARG A 43 -8.34 14.88 29.49
N GLY A 44 -8.44 15.98 30.24
CA GLY A 44 -8.50 15.90 31.71
C GLY A 44 -9.74 15.18 32.22
N LEU A 45 -10.84 15.20 31.47
CA LEU A 45 -12.08 14.52 31.82
C LEU A 45 -12.10 13.05 31.38
N LEU A 46 -11.56 12.76 30.19
CA LEU A 46 -11.69 11.46 29.52
C LEU A 46 -10.40 10.63 29.48
N GLY A 47 -9.26 11.20 29.86
CA GLY A 47 -7.94 10.57 29.79
C GLY A 47 -7.56 9.75 31.02
N GLU A 48 -8.05 10.13 32.21
CA GLU A 48 -7.64 9.55 33.49
C GLU A 48 -8.83 8.85 34.17
N GLY A 49 -8.66 7.57 34.53
CA GLY A 49 -9.64 6.84 35.36
C GLY A 49 -11.00 6.48 34.73
N TRP A 50 -11.28 6.86 33.47
CA TRP A 50 -12.59 6.60 32.84
C TRP A 50 -12.74 5.14 32.35
N ASP A 51 -13.68 4.38 32.91
CA ASP A 51 -13.90 2.97 32.54
C ASP A 51 -15.11 2.77 31.61
N ALA A 52 -14.87 2.89 30.31
CA ALA A 52 -15.91 2.74 29.29
C ALA A 52 -15.52 1.74 28.19
N ASN A 53 -15.88 0.46 28.38
CA ASN A 53 -15.62 -0.62 27.43
C ASN A 53 -16.56 -0.63 26.21
N LYS A 54 -17.74 -0.01 26.29
CA LYS A 54 -18.71 0.09 25.18
C LYS A 54 -18.37 1.13 24.11
N ILE A 55 -17.29 1.90 24.28
CA ILE A 55 -16.85 2.88 23.28
C ILE A 55 -16.44 2.16 21.98
N ASN A 56 -17.13 2.46 20.88
CA ASN A 56 -16.83 1.92 19.56
C ASN A 56 -16.41 3.00 18.54
N VAL A 57 -16.37 4.28 18.94
CA VAL A 57 -15.84 5.38 18.15
C VAL A 57 -15.11 6.35 19.07
N LEU A 58 -13.89 6.73 18.68
CA LEU A 58 -13.12 7.80 19.30
C LEU A 58 -12.76 8.81 18.21
N ILE A 59 -13.04 10.09 18.44
CA ILE A 59 -12.60 11.19 17.57
C ILE A 59 -11.58 12.02 18.37
N ASP A 60 -10.31 11.91 18.01
CA ASP A 60 -9.21 12.60 18.67
C ASP A 60 -8.95 13.96 18.01
N LEU A 61 -9.33 15.02 18.74
CA LEU A 61 -9.06 16.42 18.40
C LEU A 61 -7.90 17.00 19.23
N THR A 62 -7.15 16.16 19.96
CA THR A 62 -6.12 16.61 20.88
C THR A 62 -4.77 16.81 20.17
N SER A 63 -3.98 17.76 20.67
CA SER A 63 -2.63 18.05 20.18
C SER A 63 -1.54 17.16 20.79
N VAL A 64 -1.90 16.18 21.63
CA VAL A 64 -0.95 15.40 22.42
C VAL A 64 -0.36 14.27 21.59
N THR A 65 0.97 14.16 21.57
CA THR A 65 1.71 13.15 20.80
C THR A 65 2.48 12.15 21.67
N THR A 66 2.51 12.34 23.00
CA THR A 66 3.24 11.43 23.88
C THR A 66 2.57 10.06 23.91
N SER A 67 3.37 8.99 23.77
CA SER A 67 2.84 7.63 23.60
C SER A 67 1.99 7.16 24.77
N MET A 68 2.35 7.56 26.00
CA MET A 68 1.54 7.29 27.17
C MET A 68 0.14 7.89 27.01
N SER A 69 0.04 9.16 26.64
CA SER A 69 -1.26 9.84 26.48
C SER A 69 -2.07 9.29 25.32
N VAL A 70 -1.43 8.99 24.18
CA VAL A 70 -2.09 8.39 23.01
C VAL A 70 -2.66 7.01 23.37
N ASN A 71 -1.87 6.19 24.07
CA ASN A 71 -2.31 4.87 24.53
C ASN A 71 -3.40 4.97 25.61
N GLN A 72 -3.35 5.97 26.49
CA GLN A 72 -4.41 6.19 27.48
C GLN A 72 -5.74 6.60 26.82
N LEU A 73 -5.69 7.48 25.82
CA LEU A 73 -6.87 7.95 25.10
C LEU A 73 -7.51 6.82 24.28
N ARG A 74 -6.71 6.10 23.49
CA ARG A 74 -7.19 5.01 22.62
C ARG A 74 -7.47 3.70 23.37
N GLY A 75 -6.76 3.45 24.48
CA GLY A 75 -6.91 2.22 25.26
C GLY A 75 -8.33 1.98 25.79
N ARG A 76 -9.15 3.04 25.88
CA ARG A 76 -10.57 2.91 26.24
C ARG A 76 -11.39 2.27 25.13
N SER A 77 -11.16 2.68 23.89
CA SER A 77 -11.88 2.15 22.74
C SER A 77 -11.41 0.74 22.36
N PHE A 78 -10.16 0.37 22.66
CA PHE A 78 -9.61 -0.98 22.41
C PHE A 78 -10.14 -2.10 23.31
N ARG A 79 -10.81 -1.76 24.42
CA ARG A 79 -11.32 -2.78 25.34
C ARG A 79 -12.40 -3.63 24.67
N LEU A 80 -12.39 -4.92 24.98
CA LEU A 80 -13.47 -5.83 24.58
C LEU A 80 -14.75 -5.51 25.36
N ASP A 81 -15.89 -5.67 24.71
CA ASP A 81 -17.21 -5.60 25.34
C ASP A 81 -17.77 -7.02 25.43
N SER A 82 -18.09 -7.48 26.64
CA SER A 82 -18.66 -8.81 26.88
C SER A 82 -20.03 -8.96 26.24
N ASP A 83 -20.79 -7.86 26.11
CA ASP A 83 -22.15 -7.89 25.57
C ASP A 83 -22.15 -7.84 24.04
N VAL A 84 -21.03 -7.41 23.44
CA VAL A 84 -20.85 -7.31 21.99
C VAL A 84 -19.50 -7.94 21.61
N PRO A 85 -19.42 -9.28 21.48
CA PRO A 85 -18.15 -9.98 21.25
C PRO A 85 -17.40 -9.53 19.99
N HIS A 86 -18.13 -9.11 18.95
CA HIS A 86 -17.55 -8.65 17.68
C HIS A 86 -17.28 -7.14 17.65
N LYS A 87 -17.20 -6.51 18.83
CA LYS A 87 -16.97 -5.07 18.95
C LYS A 87 -15.56 -4.72 18.48
N ILE A 88 -15.50 -3.84 17.49
CA ILE A 88 -14.30 -3.08 17.13
C ILE A 88 -14.55 -1.58 17.33
N ALA A 89 -13.47 -0.80 17.37
CA ALA A 89 -13.56 0.64 17.48
C ALA A 89 -12.93 1.38 16.29
N ASN A 90 -13.64 2.39 15.79
CA ASN A 90 -13.10 3.32 14.80
C ASN A 90 -12.44 4.50 15.54
N ASN A 91 -11.12 4.60 15.45
CA ASN A 91 -10.35 5.69 16.07
C ASN A 91 -9.94 6.69 14.98
N TRP A 92 -10.50 7.89 15.03
CA TRP A 92 -10.25 8.98 14.10
C TRP A 92 -9.27 9.98 14.68
N ASP A 93 -8.33 10.43 13.87
CA ASP A 93 -7.61 11.69 14.07
C ASP A 93 -8.14 12.71 13.08
N VAL A 94 -8.50 13.89 13.57
CA VAL A 94 -8.83 15.02 12.70
C VAL A 94 -7.58 15.86 12.51
N VAL A 95 -7.19 16.04 11.25
CA VAL A 95 -5.97 16.75 10.87
C VAL A 95 -6.34 18.00 10.08
N CYS A 96 -6.02 19.17 10.63
CA CYS A 96 -6.16 20.42 9.91
C CYS A 96 -4.92 20.65 9.03
N ILE A 97 -5.16 21.03 7.78
CA ILE A 97 -4.14 21.35 6.78
C ILE A 97 -4.43 22.77 6.29
N ALA A 98 -3.47 23.68 6.49
CA ALA A 98 -3.62 25.07 6.05
C ALA A 98 -2.24 25.67 5.68
N PRO A 99 -1.62 25.22 4.57
CA PRO A 99 -0.21 25.51 4.22
C PRO A 99 0.12 27.00 4.12
N GLU A 100 -0.87 27.85 3.89
CA GLU A 100 -0.75 29.31 3.88
C GLU A 100 -0.34 29.92 5.23
N PHE A 101 -0.47 29.17 6.33
CA PHE A 101 -0.04 29.60 7.66
C PHE A 101 1.27 28.92 8.08
N THR A 102 2.12 29.66 8.81
CA THR A 102 3.42 29.17 9.32
C THR A 102 3.34 27.86 10.12
N LYS A 103 2.21 27.61 10.79
CA LYS A 103 1.95 26.40 11.59
C LYS A 103 0.87 25.49 11.00
N GLY A 104 0.46 25.73 9.76
CA GLY A 104 -0.65 25.04 9.11
C GLY A 104 -0.47 23.54 8.91
N MET A 105 0.75 23.04 9.07
CA MET A 105 1.09 21.61 8.92
C MET A 105 1.43 20.94 10.25
N ASP A 106 1.27 21.64 11.38
CA ASP A 106 1.61 21.09 12.70
C ASP A 106 0.71 19.92 13.09
N ASP A 107 -0.57 19.95 12.72
CA ASP A 107 -1.48 18.84 13.02
C ASP A 107 -1.12 17.59 12.20
N TYR A 108 -0.66 17.74 10.95
CA TYR A 108 -0.16 16.60 10.18
C TYR A 108 1.10 15.99 10.79
N LYS A 109 2.04 16.84 11.25
CA LYS A 109 3.24 16.36 11.97
C LYS A 109 2.85 15.60 13.25
N ARG A 110 1.89 16.14 14.02
CA ARG A 110 1.36 15.47 15.23
C ARG A 110 0.71 14.14 14.89
N PHE A 111 -0.10 14.07 13.83
CA PHE A 111 -0.68 12.83 13.34
C PHE A 111 0.40 11.78 13.06
N LYS A 112 1.48 12.14 12.35
CA LYS A 112 2.61 11.24 12.12
C LYS A 112 3.24 10.80 13.44
N ASP A 113 3.46 11.71 14.37
CA ASP A 113 4.07 11.43 15.67
C ASP A 113 3.23 10.49 16.54
N LYS A 114 1.90 10.69 16.59
CA LYS A 114 0.97 9.79 17.31
C LYS A 114 1.07 8.36 16.79
N HIS A 115 1.15 8.19 15.47
CA HIS A 115 1.15 6.87 14.83
C HIS A 115 2.52 6.18 14.84
N LYS A 116 3.64 6.89 15.03
CA LYS A 116 5.00 6.31 15.08
C LYS A 116 5.13 5.11 16.01
N ARG A 117 4.30 5.03 17.07
CA ARG A 117 4.33 3.96 18.07
C ARG A 117 3.07 3.10 18.12
N LEU A 118 2.13 3.34 17.21
CA LEU A 118 0.86 2.66 17.18
C LEU A 118 0.88 1.54 16.13
N TYR A 119 0.41 0.36 16.54
CA TYR A 119 0.15 -0.76 15.66
C TYR A 119 -1.30 -0.70 15.16
N GLY A 120 -1.49 -1.08 13.90
CA GLY A 120 -2.81 -1.18 13.30
C GLY A 120 -2.81 -2.26 12.22
N VAL A 121 -3.94 -2.94 12.09
CA VAL A 121 -4.18 -3.87 10.98
C VAL A 121 -4.37 -3.08 9.68
N THR A 122 -3.79 -3.57 8.60
CA THR A 122 -3.86 -3.00 7.26
C THR A 122 -4.90 -3.73 6.42
N ASP A 123 -5.23 -3.18 5.24
CA ASP A 123 -6.32 -3.68 4.40
C ASP A 123 -6.08 -5.10 3.86
N ASP A 124 -4.82 -5.54 3.84
CA ASP A 124 -4.34 -6.87 3.49
C ASP A 124 -4.16 -7.80 4.73
N GLY A 125 -4.58 -7.36 5.91
CA GLY A 125 -4.58 -8.16 7.14
C GLY A 125 -3.25 -8.25 7.89
N ALA A 126 -2.19 -7.63 7.38
CA ALA A 126 -0.95 -7.51 8.15
C ALA A 126 -1.09 -6.43 9.24
N ILE A 127 -0.29 -6.54 10.28
CA ILE A 127 -0.18 -5.51 11.31
C ILE A 127 1.09 -4.73 11.06
N GLU A 128 1.02 -3.39 11.08
CA GLU A 128 2.21 -2.55 10.97
C GLU A 128 2.15 -1.36 11.92
N LYS A 129 3.33 -0.76 12.12
CA LYS A 129 3.51 0.44 12.93
C LYS A 129 3.63 1.68 12.05
N GLY A 130 3.11 2.81 12.52
CA GLY A 130 3.21 4.08 11.80
C GLY A 130 1.98 4.40 10.94
N VAL A 131 2.05 5.51 10.22
CA VAL A 131 0.92 6.06 9.44
C VAL A 131 0.48 5.20 8.26
N GLY A 132 1.32 4.25 7.84
CA GLY A 132 0.97 3.33 6.75
C GLY A 132 -0.29 2.53 7.04
N HIS A 133 -0.57 2.18 8.30
CA HIS A 133 -1.76 1.39 8.60
C HIS A 133 -3.05 2.17 8.40
N VAL A 134 -2.97 3.50 8.47
CA VAL A 134 -4.10 4.38 8.18
C VAL A 134 -4.27 4.41 6.67
N HIS A 135 -3.21 4.78 5.96
CA HIS A 135 -3.19 4.79 4.50
C HIS A 135 -1.75 4.68 3.98
N ALA A 136 -1.50 3.79 3.02
CA ALA A 136 -0.16 3.54 2.48
C ALA A 136 0.47 4.79 1.84
N SER A 137 -0.34 5.69 1.27
CA SER A 137 0.19 6.95 0.70
C SER A 137 0.96 7.82 1.69
N PHE A 138 0.64 7.80 2.99
CA PHE A 138 1.28 8.65 4.00
C PHE A 138 2.77 8.34 4.25
N MET A 139 3.27 7.24 3.71
CA MET A 139 4.66 6.81 3.90
C MET A 139 5.64 7.64 3.09
N GLY A 140 5.30 7.91 1.83
CA GLY A 140 6.11 8.69 0.89
C GLY A 140 5.57 10.09 0.62
N MET A 141 4.37 10.42 1.11
CA MET A 141 3.74 11.73 0.88
C MET A 141 4.51 12.83 1.61
N ARG A 142 5.06 13.78 0.84
CA ARG A 142 5.62 15.01 1.40
C ARG A 142 4.48 15.87 1.93
N ILE A 143 4.84 16.80 2.81
CA ILE A 143 3.89 17.71 3.45
C ILE A 143 3.04 18.45 2.40
N ASP A 144 3.67 18.93 1.33
CA ASP A 144 3.00 19.67 0.26
C ASP A 144 2.03 18.79 -0.55
N ASP A 145 2.34 17.51 -0.71
CA ASP A 145 1.53 16.57 -1.50
C ASP A 145 0.23 16.14 -0.75
N VAL A 146 0.14 16.40 0.56
CA VAL A 146 -1.03 16.07 1.39
C VAL A 146 -2.24 16.92 1.00
N GLU A 147 -2.02 18.22 0.75
CA GLU A 147 -3.08 19.15 0.38
C GLU A 147 -3.75 18.71 -0.93
N GLU A 148 -2.95 18.42 -1.96
CA GLU A 148 -3.44 17.96 -3.26
C GLU A 148 -4.23 16.64 -3.16
N SER A 149 -3.86 15.78 -2.20
CA SER A 149 -4.44 14.46 -2.03
C SER A 149 -5.62 14.42 -1.04
N MET A 150 -5.92 15.52 -0.35
CA MET A 150 -6.83 15.50 0.81
C MET A 150 -8.23 15.00 0.48
N VAL A 151 -8.75 15.34 -0.69
CA VAL A 151 -10.11 14.97 -1.11
C VAL A 151 -10.20 13.46 -1.33
N ASN A 152 -9.19 12.88 -1.99
CA ASN A 152 -9.13 11.45 -2.25
C ASN A 152 -8.91 10.68 -0.95
N LEU A 153 -7.99 11.15 -0.09
CA LEU A 153 -7.75 10.53 1.23
C LEU A 153 -9.02 10.51 2.09
N ASN A 154 -9.74 11.63 2.16
CA ASN A 154 -10.99 11.69 2.93
C ASN A 154 -12.07 10.77 2.35
N ARG A 155 -12.17 10.66 1.02
CA ARG A 155 -13.07 9.70 0.38
C ARG A 155 -12.72 8.27 0.77
N ASP A 156 -11.46 7.88 0.62
CA ASP A 156 -10.99 6.53 0.96
C ASP A 156 -11.21 6.21 2.44
N MET A 157 -11.02 7.18 3.35
CA MET A 157 -11.30 7.01 4.78
C MET A 157 -12.81 6.85 5.06
N LEU A 158 -13.66 7.62 4.39
CA LEU A 158 -15.12 7.54 4.55
C LEU A 158 -15.70 6.23 4.02
N ASP A 159 -15.17 5.72 2.91
CA ASP A 159 -15.59 4.44 2.34
C ASP A 159 -15.27 3.27 3.29
N ARG A 160 -14.19 3.36 4.08
CA ARG A 160 -13.81 2.35 5.08
C ARG A 160 -14.73 2.29 6.30
N VAL A 161 -15.50 3.34 6.59
CA VAL A 161 -16.31 3.43 7.82
C VAL A 161 -17.33 2.30 7.93
N GLY A 162 -17.88 1.86 6.78
CA GLY A 162 -18.84 0.77 6.69
C GLY A 162 -18.24 -0.63 6.78
N LEU A 163 -16.91 -0.78 6.69
CA LEU A 163 -16.25 -2.08 6.56
C LEU A 163 -15.93 -2.76 7.90
N ARG A 164 -16.69 -2.44 8.96
CA ARG A 164 -16.38 -2.90 10.32
C ARG A 164 -16.25 -4.42 10.44
N SER A 165 -17.19 -5.17 9.87
CA SER A 165 -17.16 -6.63 9.92
C SER A 165 -15.94 -7.21 9.22
N GLN A 166 -15.51 -6.62 8.10
CA GLN A 166 -14.31 -7.03 7.39
C GLN A 166 -13.05 -6.79 8.24
N PHE A 167 -12.92 -5.61 8.85
CA PHE A 167 -11.78 -5.31 9.72
C PHE A 167 -11.74 -6.19 10.97
N TYR A 168 -12.88 -6.58 11.53
CA TYR A 168 -12.92 -7.56 12.62
C TYR A 168 -12.31 -8.90 12.21
N GLU A 169 -12.65 -9.42 11.02
CA GLU A 169 -12.06 -10.65 10.49
C GLU A 169 -10.55 -10.53 10.25
N LEU A 170 -10.09 -9.37 9.77
CA LEU A 170 -8.66 -9.10 9.55
C LEU A 170 -7.86 -9.09 10.86
N TRP A 171 -8.43 -8.54 11.95
CA TRP A 171 -7.78 -8.55 13.26
C TRP A 171 -7.59 -9.95 13.84
N LYS A 172 -8.38 -10.94 13.41
CA LYS A 172 -8.30 -12.33 13.87
C LYS A 172 -8.23 -12.44 15.41
N ILE A 173 -9.00 -11.62 16.12
CA ILE A 173 -8.93 -11.49 17.59
C ILE A 173 -9.09 -12.86 18.25
N GLY A 174 -8.17 -13.20 19.16
CA GLY A 174 -8.17 -14.48 19.88
C GLY A 174 -7.52 -15.64 19.13
N LYS A 175 -7.11 -15.48 17.87
CA LYS A 175 -6.31 -16.47 17.14
C LYS A 175 -4.80 -16.25 17.40
N PRO A 176 -3.97 -17.29 17.30
CA PRO A 176 -2.51 -17.15 17.33
C PRO A 176 -2.02 -16.22 16.22
N TYR A 177 -1.02 -15.40 16.51
CA TYR A 177 -0.31 -14.54 15.55
C TYR A 177 1.20 -14.75 15.70
N HIS A 178 1.98 -14.43 14.67
CA HIS A 178 3.44 -14.51 14.70
C HIS A 178 4.02 -13.16 15.16
N PRO A 179 4.65 -13.10 16.35
CA PRO A 179 5.18 -11.84 16.89
C PRO A 179 6.48 -11.40 16.23
N GLU A 180 7.14 -12.27 15.46
CA GLU A 180 8.37 -11.94 14.77
C GLU A 180 8.11 -10.96 13.61
N PRO A 181 8.88 -9.87 13.51
CA PRO A 181 8.73 -8.94 12.39
C PRO A 181 9.17 -9.60 11.08
N ILE A 182 8.32 -9.50 10.07
CA ILE A 182 8.61 -9.92 8.70
C ILE A 182 9.01 -8.70 7.90
N LYS A 183 10.16 -8.76 7.20
CA LYS A 183 10.55 -7.68 6.29
C LYS A 183 9.67 -7.72 5.03
N ALA A 184 9.07 -6.59 4.76
CA ALA A 184 8.20 -6.34 3.62
C ALA A 184 8.72 -5.16 2.82
N VAL A 185 8.46 -5.21 1.51
CA VAL A 185 8.69 -4.09 0.60
C VAL A 185 7.36 -3.58 0.10
N GLU A 186 7.21 -2.26 0.04
CA GLU A 186 6.03 -1.58 -0.46
C GLU A 186 6.40 -0.71 -1.64
N ILE A 187 5.77 -0.98 -2.78
CA ILE A 187 6.09 -0.37 -4.07
C ILE A 187 4.87 0.45 -4.49
N LYS A 188 5.04 1.75 -4.70
CA LYS A 188 4.02 2.59 -5.31
C LYS A 188 4.06 2.38 -6.82
N ALA A 189 3.05 1.73 -7.39
CA ALA A 189 2.97 1.62 -8.83
C ALA A 189 2.85 3.02 -9.45
N SER A 190 3.85 3.43 -10.24
CA SER A 190 3.78 4.70 -10.98
C SER A 190 2.72 4.56 -12.08
N ARG A 191 1.56 5.23 -11.90
CA ARG A 191 0.50 5.35 -12.91
C ARG A 191 0.71 6.57 -13.82
N LYS A 192 1.95 6.86 -14.23
CA LYS A 192 2.20 8.04 -15.07
C LYS A 192 1.96 7.68 -16.53
N GLY A 193 0.75 8.01 -17.01
CA GLY A 193 0.44 8.40 -18.39
C GLY A 193 0.94 7.46 -19.48
N THR A 194 0.02 6.64 -20.02
CA THR A 194 0.26 5.62 -21.07
C THR A 194 1.04 4.39 -20.62
N ASP A 195 0.90 3.97 -19.35
CA ASP A 195 1.19 2.58 -18.95
C ASP A 195 0.24 1.64 -19.69
N ARG A 196 0.60 1.35 -20.94
CA ARG A 196 -0.07 0.37 -21.76
C ARG A 196 0.21 -0.96 -21.09
N VAL A 197 -0.75 -1.40 -20.30
CA VAL A 197 -0.78 -2.72 -19.68
C VAL A 197 -0.90 -3.73 -20.83
N GLY A 198 0.25 -4.25 -21.26
CA GLY A 198 0.34 -5.25 -22.30
C GLY A 198 0.11 -6.67 -21.77
N PHE A 199 0.13 -7.64 -22.67
CA PHE A 199 0.03 -9.04 -22.29
C PHE A 199 1.42 -9.62 -21.99
N PRO A 200 1.49 -10.70 -21.19
CA PRO A 200 2.69 -11.51 -21.06
C PRO A 200 3.21 -11.95 -22.43
N PRO A 201 4.48 -11.66 -22.78
CA PRO A 201 5.01 -12.04 -24.07
C PRO A 201 5.04 -13.57 -24.20
N GLY A 202 4.55 -14.07 -25.33
CA GLY A 202 4.60 -15.49 -25.69
C GLY A 202 3.68 -16.45 -24.90
N ARG A 203 2.82 -15.98 -23.98
CA ARG A 203 1.79 -16.83 -23.33
C ARG A 203 0.41 -16.54 -23.89
N MET A 204 -0.19 -17.53 -24.55
CA MET A 204 -1.50 -17.40 -25.18
C MET A 204 -2.61 -17.69 -24.15
N GLY A 205 -3.46 -16.71 -23.85
CA GLY A 205 -4.64 -16.87 -22.99
C GLY A 205 -4.51 -16.38 -21.54
N ASP A 206 -3.35 -15.85 -21.14
CA ASP A 206 -3.19 -15.23 -19.82
C ASP A 206 -3.82 -13.82 -19.77
N PRO A 207 -4.39 -13.40 -18.62
CA PRO A 207 -4.89 -12.04 -18.45
C PRO A 207 -3.77 -11.00 -18.62
N ALA A 208 -4.16 -9.76 -18.93
CA ALA A 208 -3.21 -8.66 -19.06
C ALA A 208 -2.44 -8.43 -17.74
N TRP A 209 -1.20 -7.93 -17.83
CA TRP A 209 -0.36 -7.67 -16.65
C TRP A 209 -0.97 -6.62 -15.73
N THR A 210 -1.56 -6.99 -14.60
CA THR A 210 -1.81 -6.00 -13.55
C THR A 210 -0.50 -5.68 -12.84
N GLU A 211 -0.41 -4.51 -12.19
CA GLU A 211 0.77 -4.16 -11.39
C GLU A 211 1.05 -5.22 -10.31
N THR A 212 0.00 -5.78 -9.70
CA THR A 212 0.10 -6.85 -8.70
C THR A 212 0.65 -8.14 -9.31
N THR A 213 0.11 -8.61 -10.45
CA THR A 213 0.60 -9.85 -11.07
C THR A 213 2.01 -9.68 -11.62
N LEU A 214 2.34 -8.50 -12.15
CA LEU A 214 3.70 -8.16 -12.60
C LEU A 214 4.68 -8.20 -11.42
N THR A 215 4.32 -7.56 -10.31
CA THR A 215 5.13 -7.55 -9.08
C THR A 215 5.35 -8.97 -8.56
N GLU A 216 4.31 -9.80 -8.57
CA GLU A 216 4.39 -11.19 -8.15
C GLU A 216 5.34 -12.01 -9.02
N VAL A 217 5.29 -11.88 -10.35
CA VAL A 217 6.20 -12.64 -11.21
C VAL A 217 7.64 -12.16 -11.13
N ILE A 218 7.87 -10.87 -10.89
CA ILE A 218 9.20 -10.30 -10.65
C ILE A 218 9.75 -10.85 -9.32
N ALA A 219 8.96 -10.86 -8.24
CA ALA A 219 9.34 -11.47 -6.98
C ALA A 219 9.68 -12.96 -7.14
N LYS A 220 8.87 -13.70 -7.91
CA LYS A 220 9.13 -15.10 -8.26
C LYS A 220 10.43 -15.29 -9.04
N ALA A 221 10.72 -14.41 -10.01
CA ALA A 221 11.98 -14.44 -10.77
C ALA A 221 13.19 -14.18 -9.86
N ILE A 222 13.09 -13.22 -8.94
CA ILE A 222 14.13 -12.95 -7.93
C ILE A 222 14.33 -14.18 -7.04
N ILE A 223 13.27 -14.76 -6.46
CA ILE A 223 13.35 -15.94 -5.59
C ILE A 223 14.06 -17.10 -6.29
N ARG A 224 13.68 -17.43 -7.54
CA ARG A 224 14.34 -18.51 -8.29
C ARG A 224 15.81 -18.22 -8.57
N SER A 225 16.14 -16.97 -8.84
CA SER A 225 17.51 -16.56 -9.13
C SER A 225 18.40 -16.63 -7.88
N LEU A 226 17.88 -16.15 -6.74
CA LEU A 226 18.55 -16.24 -5.45
C LEU A 226 18.74 -17.70 -5.03
N PHE A 227 17.74 -18.56 -5.25
CA PHE A 227 17.81 -19.99 -4.96
C PHE A 227 18.84 -20.70 -5.85
N GLU A 228 18.81 -20.50 -7.17
CA GLU A 228 19.78 -21.12 -8.10
C GLU A 228 21.21 -20.59 -7.88
N ALA A 229 21.36 -19.36 -7.39
CA ALA A 229 22.65 -18.79 -7.01
C ALA A 229 23.10 -19.15 -5.58
N GLU A 230 22.37 -20.01 -4.86
CA GLU A 230 22.67 -20.45 -3.49
C GLU A 230 22.78 -19.30 -2.46
N LEU A 231 22.05 -18.21 -2.70
CA LEU A 231 22.08 -17.01 -1.83
C LEU A 231 21.07 -17.08 -0.67
N ILE A 232 20.10 -17.99 -0.77
CA ILE A 232 19.07 -18.27 0.23
C ILE A 232 19.03 -19.76 0.54
N ASP A 233 18.80 -20.10 1.81
CA ASP A 233 18.64 -21.48 2.26
C ASP A 233 17.15 -21.83 2.29
N ALA A 234 16.74 -22.80 1.47
CA ALA A 234 15.38 -23.30 1.40
C ALA A 234 15.40 -24.72 0.83
N SER A 235 14.39 -25.54 1.15
CA SER A 235 14.32 -26.89 0.58
C SER A 235 14.01 -26.86 -0.92
N SER A 236 13.25 -25.86 -1.36
CA SER A 236 12.99 -25.59 -2.77
C SER A 236 12.52 -24.15 -2.98
N TRP A 237 12.71 -23.61 -4.19
CA TRP A 237 12.08 -22.34 -4.59
C TRP A 237 10.54 -22.40 -4.54
N TYR A 238 9.93 -23.59 -4.65
CA TYR A 238 8.48 -23.76 -4.56
C TYR A 238 7.96 -23.52 -3.13
N GLU A 239 8.73 -23.92 -2.13
CA GLU A 239 8.44 -23.63 -0.72
C GLU A 239 8.30 -22.12 -0.50
N LEU A 240 9.24 -21.33 -1.03
CA LEU A 240 9.22 -19.87 -0.92
C LEU A 240 8.07 -19.24 -1.70
N TYR A 241 7.64 -19.83 -2.80
CA TYR A 241 6.45 -19.36 -3.54
C TYR A 241 5.16 -19.51 -2.72
N GLN A 242 5.02 -20.58 -1.94
CA GLN A 242 3.86 -20.77 -1.06
C GLN A 242 3.86 -19.79 0.12
N LYS A 243 5.04 -19.30 0.48
CA LYS A 243 5.24 -18.28 1.51
C LYS A 243 5.13 -16.85 0.98
N LEU A 244 5.11 -16.65 -0.35
CA LEU A 244 5.10 -15.33 -0.96
C LEU A 244 3.70 -14.71 -0.87
N HIS A 245 3.61 -13.58 -0.17
CA HIS A 245 2.42 -12.75 -0.13
C HIS A 245 2.64 -11.50 -0.98
N VAL A 246 1.70 -11.24 -1.89
CA VAL A 246 1.63 -10.02 -2.70
C VAL A 246 0.21 -9.47 -2.58
N SER A 247 0.08 -8.25 -2.09
CA SER A 247 -1.22 -7.63 -1.82
C SER A 247 -1.26 -6.18 -2.33
N GLU A 248 -2.38 -5.78 -2.92
CA GLU A 248 -2.64 -4.38 -3.23
C GLU A 248 -3.08 -3.64 -1.95
N ARG A 249 -2.58 -2.42 -1.78
CA ARG A 249 -2.91 -1.49 -0.71
C ARG A 249 -3.49 -0.21 -1.30
N ASN A 250 -4.25 0.50 -0.48
CA ASN A 250 -4.85 1.77 -0.87
C ASN A 250 -3.81 2.79 -1.39
N GLY A 251 -4.21 3.65 -2.33
CA GLY A 251 -3.31 4.59 -2.99
C GLY A 251 -2.37 3.96 -4.04
N GLY A 252 -2.66 2.74 -4.50
CA GLY A 252 -1.91 2.07 -5.58
C GLY A 252 -0.54 1.52 -5.15
N TYR A 253 -0.41 1.17 -3.87
CA TYR A 253 0.78 0.52 -3.34
C TYR A 253 0.61 -0.99 -3.44
N ILE A 254 1.71 -1.71 -3.64
CA ILE A 254 1.73 -3.17 -3.59
C ILE A 254 2.74 -3.56 -2.53
N ARG A 255 2.31 -4.40 -1.59
CA ARG A 255 3.18 -4.95 -0.56
C ARG A 255 3.61 -6.37 -0.94
N VAL A 256 4.88 -6.68 -0.73
CA VAL A 256 5.44 -8.01 -0.92
C VAL A 256 6.23 -8.45 0.31
N PHE A 257 6.00 -9.66 0.79
CA PHE A 257 6.79 -10.29 1.87
C PHE A 257 6.72 -11.82 1.80
N LEU A 258 7.56 -12.48 2.61
CA LEU A 258 7.53 -13.95 2.78
C LEU A 258 7.01 -14.30 4.19
N GLU A 259 5.87 -15.00 4.28
CA GLU A 259 5.32 -15.49 5.54
C GLU A 259 6.13 -16.70 6.04
N LYS A 260 6.57 -16.70 7.31
CA LYS A 260 7.29 -17.84 7.94
C LYS A 260 8.52 -18.30 7.14
N ALA A 261 9.22 -17.37 6.49
CA ALA A 261 10.52 -17.61 5.90
C ALA A 261 11.63 -17.22 6.86
N ASP A 262 12.83 -17.75 6.61
CA ASP A 262 14.04 -17.34 7.31
C ASP A 262 14.29 -15.83 7.15
N GLU A 263 14.83 -15.19 8.20
CA GLU A 263 15.07 -13.74 8.24
C GLU A 263 15.99 -13.29 7.09
N ARG A 264 17.00 -14.09 6.75
CA ARG A 264 17.92 -13.78 5.65
C ARG A 264 17.19 -13.82 4.31
N ALA A 265 16.32 -14.81 4.09
CA ALA A 265 15.54 -14.93 2.87
C ALA A 265 14.54 -13.77 2.69
N SER A 266 13.88 -13.37 3.78
CA SER A 266 12.99 -12.20 3.79
C SER A 266 13.76 -10.89 3.52
N ALA A 267 14.91 -10.69 4.17
CA ALA A 267 15.73 -9.51 3.99
C ALA A 267 16.28 -9.36 2.57
N ILE A 268 16.89 -10.41 2.02
CA ILE A 268 17.50 -10.35 0.69
C ILE A 268 16.44 -10.20 -0.42
N LEU A 269 15.25 -10.78 -0.25
CA LEU A 269 14.14 -10.57 -1.19
C LEU A 269 13.63 -9.12 -1.14
N SER A 270 13.39 -8.59 0.06
CA SER A 270 12.95 -7.20 0.27
C SER A 270 13.93 -6.22 -0.37
N GLU A 271 15.23 -6.36 -0.09
CA GLU A 271 16.28 -5.52 -0.66
C GLU A 271 16.35 -5.66 -2.19
N SER A 272 16.25 -6.90 -2.70
CA SER A 272 16.31 -7.15 -4.14
C SER A 272 15.12 -6.55 -4.89
N LEU A 273 13.91 -6.69 -4.35
CA LEU A 273 12.73 -6.05 -4.90
C LEU A 273 12.85 -4.52 -4.85
N ALA A 274 13.34 -3.99 -3.73
CA ALA A 274 13.53 -2.56 -3.59
C ALA A 274 14.50 -1.99 -4.63
N GLN A 275 15.54 -2.74 -4.98
CA GLN A 275 16.49 -2.36 -6.03
C GLN A 275 15.88 -2.48 -7.44
N VAL A 276 15.06 -3.51 -7.71
CA VAL A 276 14.43 -3.72 -9.03
C VAL A 276 13.39 -2.65 -9.36
N PHE A 277 12.65 -2.17 -8.35
CA PHE A 277 11.61 -1.15 -8.50
C PHE A 277 12.09 0.27 -8.16
N GLY A 278 13.22 0.40 -7.46
CA GLY A 278 13.80 1.69 -7.10
C GLY A 278 14.65 2.30 -8.21
N SER A 279 15.44 3.30 -7.84
CA SER A 279 16.36 3.98 -8.75
C SER A 279 17.46 3.04 -9.25
N ILE A 280 17.77 3.16 -10.55
CA ILE A 280 18.85 2.42 -11.21
C ILE A 280 20.22 3.10 -11.11
N GLU A 281 20.32 4.25 -10.42
CA GLU A 281 21.52 5.10 -10.34
C GLU A 281 22.77 4.42 -9.78
N ASP A 282 22.62 3.34 -9.01
CA ASP A 282 23.74 2.56 -8.45
C ASP A 282 23.82 1.13 -9.02
N ALA A 283 23.01 0.82 -10.02
CA ALA A 283 22.95 -0.52 -10.59
C ALA A 283 24.21 -0.83 -11.41
N ARG A 284 24.81 -2.01 -11.17
CA ARG A 284 25.96 -2.50 -11.97
C ARG A 284 25.51 -3.12 -13.30
N TYR A 285 24.40 -3.85 -13.24
CA TYR A 285 23.76 -4.49 -14.37
C TYR A 285 22.31 -4.03 -14.45
N LEU A 286 21.79 -3.96 -15.66
CA LEU A 286 20.41 -3.59 -15.96
C LEU A 286 19.75 -4.72 -16.74
N ILE A 287 18.42 -4.78 -16.71
CA ILE A 287 17.64 -5.73 -17.49
C ILE A 287 16.42 -5.04 -18.11
N GLU A 288 16.17 -5.35 -19.38
CA GLU A 288 15.02 -4.82 -20.12
C GLU A 288 13.75 -5.62 -19.81
N ARG A 289 12.63 -4.91 -19.79
CA ARG A 289 11.29 -5.48 -19.73
C ARG A 289 10.51 -5.07 -20.96
N GLY A 290 10.00 -6.06 -21.68
CA GLY A 290 9.08 -5.82 -22.79
C GLY A 290 7.71 -6.46 -22.58
N VAL A 291 6.75 -6.00 -23.37
CA VAL A 291 5.39 -6.55 -23.40
C VAL A 291 4.95 -6.74 -24.84
N ASP A 292 4.07 -7.73 -25.05
CA ASP A 292 3.38 -7.89 -26.32
C ASP A 292 2.13 -7.01 -26.32
N PHE A 293 2.10 -6.02 -27.20
CA PHE A 293 0.90 -5.24 -27.47
C PHE A 293 0.06 -5.92 -28.54
N GLU A 294 -1.17 -6.26 -28.18
CA GLU A 294 -2.19 -6.66 -29.15
C GLU A 294 -2.78 -5.42 -29.81
N TYR A 295 -2.71 -5.40 -31.13
CA TYR A 295 -3.40 -4.39 -31.92
C TYR A 295 -4.17 -5.09 -33.03
N GLN A 296 -5.33 -4.53 -33.35
CA GLN A 296 -6.12 -5.01 -34.48
C GLN A 296 -5.77 -4.16 -35.69
N GLU A 297 -5.31 -4.82 -36.74
CA GLU A 297 -5.01 -4.18 -38.00
C GLU A 297 -5.69 -4.96 -39.10
N SER A 298 -6.42 -4.26 -39.96
CA SER A 298 -6.86 -4.83 -41.23
C SER A 298 -5.79 -4.57 -42.28
N ARG A 299 -5.50 -5.58 -43.11
CA ARG A 299 -4.63 -5.42 -44.29
C ARG A 299 -5.12 -4.38 -45.30
N PHE A 300 -6.38 -3.93 -45.17
CA PHE A 300 -7.01 -2.95 -46.03
C PHE A 300 -7.09 -1.55 -45.41
N GLN A 301 -6.71 -1.43 -44.14
CA GLN A 301 -6.58 -0.16 -43.45
C GLN A 301 -5.37 0.63 -44.01
N GLY A 302 -5.54 1.92 -44.27
CA GLY A 302 -4.58 2.80 -44.94
C GLY A 302 -4.44 2.57 -46.45
N THR A 303 -5.24 1.67 -47.05
CA THR A 303 -5.13 1.33 -48.48
C THR A 303 -6.17 2.04 -49.35
N TRP A 304 -6.07 1.86 -50.67
CA TRP A 304 -7.02 2.40 -51.64
C TRP A 304 -8.48 1.95 -51.42
N ILE A 305 -8.69 0.77 -50.79
CA ILE A 305 -10.02 0.22 -50.46
C ILE A 305 -10.73 1.09 -49.42
N GLU A 306 -9.98 1.61 -48.45
CA GLU A 306 -10.51 2.54 -47.44
C GLU A 306 -10.77 3.93 -48.06
N GLN A 307 -9.91 4.35 -49.00
CA GLN A 307 -9.99 5.70 -49.60
C GLN A 307 -11.03 5.84 -50.72
N LYS A 308 -11.35 4.75 -51.46
CA LYS A 308 -12.18 4.83 -52.68
C LYS A 308 -13.54 4.15 -52.61
N LEU A 309 -13.80 3.27 -51.64
CA LEU A 309 -15.12 2.65 -51.50
C LEU A 309 -16.08 3.50 -50.66
N PRO A 310 -17.40 3.38 -50.85
CA PRO A 310 -18.37 3.94 -49.92
C PRO A 310 -18.10 3.48 -48.49
N ASN A 311 -18.19 4.39 -47.52
CA ASN A 311 -17.81 4.17 -46.12
C ASN A 311 -18.43 2.90 -45.50
N PHE A 312 -19.66 2.53 -45.89
CA PHE A 312 -20.31 1.33 -45.35
C PHE A 312 -19.64 0.03 -45.81
N LEU A 313 -19.11 -0.03 -47.04
CA LEU A 313 -18.42 -1.20 -47.59
C LEU A 313 -16.97 -1.28 -47.09
N SER A 314 -16.25 -0.15 -47.07
CA SER A 314 -14.89 -0.12 -46.54
C SER A 314 -14.86 -0.50 -45.06
N ASN A 315 -15.76 0.05 -44.25
CA ASN A 315 -15.89 -0.32 -42.84
C ASN A 315 -16.27 -1.79 -42.66
N PHE A 316 -17.20 -2.32 -43.47
CA PHE A 316 -17.56 -3.73 -43.42
C PHE A 316 -16.37 -4.65 -43.75
N ILE A 317 -15.60 -4.32 -44.79
CA ILE A 317 -14.41 -5.09 -45.20
C ILE A 317 -13.33 -5.00 -44.11
N ILE A 318 -13.04 -3.81 -43.60
CA ILE A 318 -12.06 -3.59 -42.53
C ILE A 318 -12.43 -4.43 -41.31
N LEU A 319 -13.66 -4.31 -40.79
CA LEU A 319 -14.16 -5.06 -39.64
C LEU A 319 -14.09 -6.58 -39.86
N LYS A 320 -14.47 -7.09 -41.05
CA LYS A 320 -14.42 -8.51 -41.40
C LYS A 320 -13.00 -9.07 -41.56
N THR A 321 -12.00 -8.20 -41.73
CA THR A 321 -10.62 -8.59 -42.03
C THR A 321 -9.63 -8.14 -40.96
N MET A 322 -10.13 -7.64 -39.83
CA MET A 322 -9.34 -7.38 -38.64
C MET A 322 -8.62 -8.64 -38.22
N LYS A 323 -7.29 -8.56 -38.13
CA LYS A 323 -6.47 -9.59 -37.51
C LYS A 323 -5.81 -9.01 -36.28
N THR A 324 -5.87 -9.76 -35.18
CA THR A 324 -5.06 -9.46 -34.00
C THR A 324 -3.61 -9.75 -34.33
N LYS A 325 -2.76 -8.73 -34.26
CA LYS A 325 -1.30 -8.84 -34.36
C LYS A 325 -0.68 -8.48 -33.01
N ARG A 326 0.55 -8.97 -32.80
CA ARG A 326 1.34 -8.69 -31.60
C ARG A 326 2.64 -8.01 -31.98
N ARG A 327 3.02 -6.99 -31.23
CA ARG A 327 4.34 -6.35 -31.32
C ARG A 327 4.98 -6.33 -29.96
N PHE A 328 6.19 -6.86 -29.88
CA PHE A 328 7.03 -6.74 -28.69
C PHE A 328 7.63 -5.33 -28.63
N GLU A 329 7.40 -4.64 -27.53
CA GLU A 329 7.99 -3.33 -27.26
C GLU A 329 8.62 -3.33 -25.86
N VAL A 330 9.83 -2.79 -25.74
CA VAL A 330 10.47 -2.55 -24.45
C VAL A 330 9.73 -1.39 -23.79
N VAL A 331 9.26 -1.64 -22.58
CA VAL A 331 8.43 -0.70 -21.82
C VAL A 331 9.09 -0.24 -20.54
N ARG A 332 10.02 -1.01 -19.97
CA ARG A 332 10.80 -0.57 -18.81
C ARG A 332 12.21 -1.13 -18.79
N VAL A 333 13.10 -0.44 -18.07
CA VAL A 333 14.45 -0.90 -17.74
C VAL A 333 14.58 -0.96 -16.22
N HIS A 334 14.94 -2.12 -15.70
CA HIS A 334 15.09 -2.39 -14.27
C HIS A 334 16.57 -2.58 -13.90
N ALA A 335 16.91 -2.34 -12.64
CA ALA A 335 18.19 -2.76 -12.09
C ALA A 335 18.20 -4.27 -11.86
N VAL A 336 19.35 -4.91 -12.08
CA VAL A 336 19.62 -6.24 -11.52
C VAL A 336 20.01 -6.04 -10.04
N PRO A 337 19.36 -6.75 -9.08
CA PRO A 337 19.69 -6.64 -7.66
C PRO A 337 21.18 -6.81 -7.38
N LYS A 338 21.74 -6.05 -6.44
CA LYS A 338 23.15 -6.13 -6.01
C LYS A 338 23.56 -7.54 -5.65
N ALA A 339 22.70 -8.27 -4.93
CA ALA A 339 22.90 -9.68 -4.59
C ALA A 339 23.12 -10.56 -5.82
N LEU A 340 22.39 -10.29 -6.91
CA LEU A 340 22.47 -11.02 -8.19
C LEU A 340 23.42 -10.37 -9.21
N ALA A 341 24.03 -9.23 -8.87
CA ALA A 341 24.91 -8.44 -9.74
C ALA A 341 26.39 -8.53 -9.35
N THR A 342 26.76 -9.44 -8.44
CA THR A 342 28.13 -9.60 -7.94
C THR A 342 29.09 -10.11 -9.03
N LYS A 343 28.62 -11.02 -9.89
CA LYS A 343 29.35 -11.56 -11.04
C LYS A 343 28.43 -11.65 -12.25
N LYS A 344 29.01 -11.61 -13.45
CA LYS A 344 28.26 -11.77 -14.71
C LYS A 344 27.47 -13.08 -14.75
N GLU A 345 28.06 -14.18 -14.28
CA GLU A 345 27.41 -15.50 -14.24
C GLU A 345 26.12 -15.49 -13.40
N ILE A 346 26.15 -14.84 -12.23
CA ILE A 346 24.98 -14.71 -11.35
C ILE A 346 23.93 -13.80 -11.98
N ALA A 347 24.36 -12.71 -12.64
CA ALA A 347 23.43 -11.85 -13.35
C ALA A 347 22.74 -12.59 -14.52
N LEU A 348 23.44 -13.51 -15.20
CA LEU A 348 22.85 -14.38 -16.23
C LEU A 348 21.86 -15.40 -15.66
N ILE A 349 22.01 -15.84 -14.41
CA ILE A 349 20.98 -16.64 -13.72
C ILE A 349 19.70 -15.80 -13.56
N PHE A 350 19.84 -14.52 -13.19
CA PHE A 350 18.70 -13.60 -13.12
C PHE A 350 18.05 -13.39 -14.49
N GLU A 351 18.85 -13.18 -15.55
CA GLU A 351 18.36 -13.09 -16.93
C GLU A 351 17.54 -14.32 -17.33
N LYS A 352 18.06 -15.52 -17.06
CA LYS A 352 17.40 -16.80 -17.36
C LYS A 352 16.00 -16.88 -16.73
N HIS A 353 15.87 -16.55 -15.44
CA HIS A 353 14.56 -16.62 -14.75
C HIS A 353 13.65 -15.46 -15.09
N TRP A 354 14.20 -14.27 -15.30
CA TRP A 354 13.48 -13.10 -15.82
C TRP A 354 12.83 -13.41 -17.18
N ASN A 355 13.61 -13.95 -18.11
CA ASN A 355 13.12 -14.33 -19.45
C ASN A 355 12.06 -15.43 -19.41
N LYS A 356 12.11 -16.30 -18.40
CA LYS A 356 11.14 -17.37 -18.22
C LYS A 356 9.81 -16.90 -17.62
N LEU A 357 9.84 -15.89 -16.75
CA LEU A 357 8.70 -15.51 -15.91
C LEU A 357 8.12 -14.12 -16.20
N VAL A 358 8.95 -13.17 -16.60
CA VAL A 358 8.59 -11.75 -16.76
C VAL A 358 8.48 -11.40 -18.24
N SER A 359 9.61 -11.35 -18.95
CA SER A 359 9.66 -11.04 -20.38
C SER A 359 11.04 -11.32 -20.95
N PRO A 360 11.18 -11.56 -22.26
CA PRO A 360 12.48 -11.48 -22.93
C PRO A 360 13.21 -10.17 -22.60
N GLY A 361 14.47 -10.27 -22.21
CA GLY A 361 15.35 -9.17 -21.87
C GLY A 361 16.80 -9.67 -21.82
N GLN A 362 17.73 -8.74 -21.90
CA GLN A 362 19.16 -9.03 -21.82
C GLN A 362 19.77 -8.29 -20.63
N VAL A 363 20.70 -8.95 -19.93
CA VAL A 363 21.50 -8.27 -18.91
C VAL A 363 22.54 -7.39 -19.58
N LEU A 364 22.47 -6.09 -19.28
CA LEU A 364 23.33 -5.06 -19.81
C LEU A 364 24.30 -4.57 -18.73
N TYR A 365 25.59 -4.52 -19.05
CA TYR A 365 26.58 -3.92 -18.16
C TYR A 365 26.53 -2.40 -18.28
N ARG A 366 26.23 -1.69 -17.20
CA ARG A 366 25.89 -0.27 -17.26
C ARG A 366 26.99 0.63 -17.83
N GLN A 367 28.26 0.32 -17.56
CA GLN A 367 29.38 1.13 -18.05
C GLN A 367 29.74 0.87 -19.52
N ASN A 368 29.06 -0.05 -20.20
CA ASN A 368 29.26 -0.28 -21.63
C ASN A 368 28.70 0.90 -22.45
N SER A 369 29.45 1.36 -23.45
CA SER A 369 29.06 2.48 -24.31
C SER A 369 27.73 2.25 -25.03
N GLN A 370 27.48 1.02 -25.49
CA GLN A 370 26.20 0.65 -26.11
C GLN A 370 25.03 0.74 -25.13
N THR A 371 25.27 0.38 -23.87
CA THR A 371 24.25 0.45 -22.81
C THR A 371 23.94 1.91 -22.48
N GLN A 372 24.93 2.80 -22.47
CA GLN A 372 24.68 4.24 -22.26
C GLN A 372 23.75 4.83 -23.33
N VAL A 373 23.95 4.48 -24.61
CA VAL A 373 23.05 4.93 -25.69
C VAL A 373 21.62 4.41 -25.51
N LEU A 374 21.46 3.18 -25.04
CA LEU A 374 20.14 2.63 -24.70
C LEU A 374 19.53 3.35 -23.49
N MET A 375 20.34 3.71 -22.51
CA MET A 375 19.91 4.45 -21.32
C MET A 375 19.44 5.86 -21.65
N ASP A 376 20.13 6.57 -22.54
CA ASP A 376 19.71 7.90 -22.97
C ASP A 376 18.34 7.83 -23.64
N LYS A 377 18.15 6.88 -24.56
CA LYS A 377 16.85 6.62 -25.20
C LYS A 377 15.77 6.20 -24.20
N ALA A 378 16.12 5.36 -23.22
CA ALA A 378 15.18 4.92 -22.19
C ALA A 378 14.77 6.09 -21.28
N THR A 379 15.69 7.01 -20.99
CA THR A 379 15.42 8.24 -20.24
C THR A 379 14.48 9.15 -21.02
N GLU A 380 14.77 9.41 -22.30
CA GLU A 380 13.95 10.23 -23.19
C GLU A 380 12.51 9.70 -23.31
N ASN A 381 12.36 8.37 -23.37
CA ASN A 381 11.06 7.71 -23.48
C ASN A 381 10.39 7.42 -22.11
N GLY A 382 10.99 7.83 -20.99
CA GLY A 382 10.44 7.60 -19.65
C GLY A 382 10.34 6.13 -19.22
N LEU A 383 11.19 5.26 -19.79
CA LEU A 383 11.18 3.80 -19.54
C LEU A 383 12.01 3.41 -18.30
N ILE A 384 12.73 4.36 -17.69
CA ILE A 384 13.53 4.11 -16.50
C ILE A 384 12.63 3.96 -15.29
N VAL A 385 12.80 2.83 -14.59
CA VAL A 385 12.13 2.58 -13.33
C VAL A 385 12.70 3.49 -12.25
N ASN A 386 11.81 4.15 -11.52
CA ASN A 386 12.12 4.95 -10.34
C ASN A 386 10.87 5.05 -9.46
N ASP A 387 10.27 3.90 -9.16
CA ASP A 387 9.06 3.84 -8.35
C ASP A 387 9.40 4.18 -6.89
N ALA A 388 8.43 4.73 -6.15
CA ALA A 388 8.62 4.97 -4.73
C ALA A 388 8.56 3.64 -3.98
N VAL A 389 9.66 3.28 -3.34
CA VAL A 389 9.79 2.02 -2.59
C VAL A 389 10.04 2.32 -1.11
N HIS A 390 9.37 1.58 -0.23
CA HIS A 390 9.57 1.62 1.21
C HIS A 390 9.77 0.22 1.77
N GLU A 391 10.84 0.03 2.55
CA GLU A 391 11.04 -1.19 3.34
C GLU A 391 10.41 -1.05 4.72
N LYS A 392 9.81 -2.12 5.21
CA LYS A 392 9.06 -2.14 6.47
C LYS A 392 9.10 -3.48 7.17
N GLU A 393 8.68 -3.44 8.43
CA GLU A 393 8.37 -4.63 9.22
C GLU A 393 6.87 -4.75 9.41
N VAL A 394 6.34 -5.95 9.14
CA VAL A 394 4.93 -6.31 9.33
C VAL A 394 4.81 -7.57 10.18
N PHE A 395 3.64 -7.78 10.77
CA PHE A 395 3.32 -8.95 11.59
C PHE A 395 2.03 -9.61 11.04
N ILE A 396 1.90 -10.94 11.18
CA ILE A 396 0.82 -11.73 10.54
C ILE A 396 0.09 -12.65 11.52
#